data_AF-A0A1E3BQ50-F1
#
_entry.id   AF-A0A1E3BQ50-F1
#
_cell.length_a   1.000
_cell.length_b   1.000
_cell.length_c   1.000
_cell.angle_alpha   90.00
_cell.angle_beta   90.00
_cell.angle_gamma   90.00
#
_symmetry.space_group_name_H-M   'P 1'
#
loop_
_entity.id
_entity.type
_entity.pdbx_description
1 polymer ?
#
loop_
_entity_poly.entity_id
_entity_poly.type
_entity_poly.pdbx_seq_one_letter_code
_entity_poly.pdbx_strand_id
1 'polypeptide(L)'
;MASEQTQIPSTVRMAAVQAEGCYFDLPAAVEKTCRFIEEAASKGYDLIAFPELWIPMYPGWIWQRPINFEMVTEYMEKSLRRDDPEMNTICQCAAFNNISVVLSYSENYNHSLYLSQSIIDHNGEIKMHRRKIKPTHAERTIFGDGSGASLMNVVDEPMVGKGEQIHVASFPPQSALWSQCRECAHNLSTTHAIEGNTFLYHIGGGGCACIIAPDGRKLTEDLGEEEEGLLVADLDFNEILKVKAMLDVHGHYSRLDLLWLGIDSREKRQVRPEVGEKLTEA
;
A
#
# COMPACT_ATOMS: atom_id res chain seq x y z
N MET A 1 -6.38 -18.46 -30.48
CA MET A 1 -6.92 -17.09 -30.40
C MET A 1 -5.90 -16.28 -29.63
N ALA A 2 -5.21 -15.37 -30.31
CA ALA A 2 -4.19 -14.53 -29.67
C ALA A 2 -4.89 -13.64 -28.64
N SER A 3 -4.47 -13.71 -27.38
CA SER A 3 -4.91 -12.78 -26.35
C SER A 3 -4.61 -11.36 -26.83
N GLU A 4 -5.61 -10.49 -26.89
CA GLU A 4 -5.41 -9.06 -27.02
C GLU A 4 -4.43 -8.63 -25.92
N GLN A 5 -3.20 -8.32 -26.31
CA GLN A 5 -2.26 -7.68 -25.41
C GLN A 5 -2.75 -6.24 -25.27
N THR A 6 -3.51 -5.96 -24.21
CA THR A 6 -3.88 -4.60 -23.84
C THR A 6 -2.61 -3.79 -23.74
N GLN A 7 -2.44 -2.83 -24.66
CA GLN A 7 -1.30 -1.94 -24.71
C GLN A 7 -1.39 -1.01 -23.51
N ILE A 8 -0.39 -1.07 -22.62
CA ILE A 8 -0.33 -0.21 -21.43
C ILE A 8 -0.32 1.24 -21.93
N PRO A 9 -1.10 2.15 -21.33
CA PRO A 9 -1.03 3.56 -21.67
C PRO A 9 0.39 4.12 -21.44
N SER A 10 0.81 5.04 -22.29
CA SER A 10 2.11 5.72 -22.14
C SER A 10 2.14 6.64 -20.92
N THR A 11 0.97 7.04 -20.44
CA THR A 11 0.81 7.97 -19.33
C THR A 11 -0.35 7.53 -18.45
N VAL A 12 -0.16 7.56 -17.13
CA VAL A 12 -1.14 7.16 -16.12
C VAL A 12 -1.34 8.29 -15.12
N ARG A 13 -2.59 8.61 -14.81
CA ARG A 13 -2.96 9.72 -13.92
C ARG A 13 -3.28 9.20 -12.52
N MET A 14 -2.67 9.79 -11.51
CA MET A 14 -2.64 9.23 -10.15
C MET A 14 -3.20 10.19 -9.11
N ALA A 15 -3.86 9.66 -8.06
CA ALA A 15 -4.35 10.44 -6.92
C ALA A 15 -4.02 9.84 -5.53
N ALA A 16 -3.43 10.68 -4.66
CA ALA A 16 -2.88 10.29 -3.35
C ALA A 16 -3.75 10.98 -2.33
N VAL A 17 -4.40 10.18 -1.50
CA VAL A 17 -5.25 10.72 -0.45
C VAL A 17 -4.36 11.15 0.71
N GLN A 18 -4.37 12.45 1.01
CA GLN A 18 -4.00 12.95 2.33
C GLN A 18 -5.29 13.34 3.04
N ALA A 19 -5.70 12.55 4.02
CA ALA A 19 -6.87 12.82 4.83
C ALA A 19 -6.79 12.06 6.16
N GLU A 20 -7.57 12.48 7.13
CA GLU A 20 -7.83 11.72 8.34
C GLU A 20 -8.78 10.55 8.04
N GLY A 21 -8.48 9.36 8.56
CA GLY A 21 -9.40 8.22 8.50
C GLY A 21 -10.59 8.39 9.47
N CYS A 22 -11.49 7.41 9.50
CA CYS A 22 -12.58 7.38 10.48
C CYS A 22 -12.18 6.51 11.67
N TYR A 23 -11.90 7.14 12.80
CA TYR A 23 -11.42 6.46 14.01
C TYR A 23 -12.51 5.57 14.62
N PHE A 24 -12.29 4.25 14.63
CA PHE A 24 -13.20 3.23 15.19
C PHE A 24 -14.60 3.17 14.54
N ASP A 25 -14.76 3.70 13.33
CA ASP A 25 -16.04 3.67 12.61
C ASP A 25 -15.84 3.05 11.22
N LEU A 26 -16.04 1.74 11.14
CA LEU A 26 -15.88 0.98 9.91
C LEU A 26 -16.88 1.40 8.81
N PRO A 27 -18.19 1.51 9.07
CA PRO A 27 -19.15 2.01 8.07
C PRO A 27 -18.78 3.40 7.53
N ALA A 28 -18.46 4.36 8.43
CA ALA A 28 -18.07 5.70 7.99
C ALA A 28 -16.75 5.69 7.20
N ALA A 29 -15.79 4.83 7.58
CA ALA A 29 -14.54 4.67 6.83
C ALA A 29 -14.79 4.15 5.41
N VAL A 30 -15.66 3.17 5.24
CA VAL A 30 -16.04 2.62 3.92
C VAL A 30 -16.71 3.70 3.08
N GLU A 31 -17.68 4.45 3.64
CA GLU A 31 -18.33 5.56 2.96
C GLU A 31 -17.33 6.65 2.52
N LYS A 32 -16.44 7.08 3.44
CA LYS A 32 -15.39 8.07 3.15
C LYS A 32 -14.44 7.56 2.05
N THR A 33 -14.13 6.27 2.04
CA THR A 33 -13.30 5.62 1.00
C THR A 33 -13.98 5.71 -0.36
N CYS A 34 -15.23 5.28 -0.48
CA CYS A 34 -16.00 5.33 -1.73
C CYS A 34 -16.13 6.75 -2.26
N ARG A 35 -16.34 7.74 -1.39
CA ARG A 35 -16.41 9.16 -1.78
C ARG A 35 -15.10 9.65 -2.44
N PHE A 36 -13.94 9.27 -1.89
CA PHE A 36 -12.66 9.62 -2.51
C PHE A 36 -12.43 8.89 -3.84
N ILE A 37 -12.86 7.63 -3.95
CA ILE A 37 -12.81 6.87 -5.20
C ILE A 37 -13.65 7.57 -6.28
N GLU A 38 -14.89 7.95 -5.96
CA GLU A 38 -15.79 8.68 -6.85
C GLU A 38 -15.22 10.05 -7.24
N GLU A 39 -14.68 10.81 -6.28
CA GLU A 39 -14.05 12.09 -6.55
C GLU A 39 -12.87 11.94 -7.51
N ALA A 40 -11.99 10.97 -7.27
CA ALA A 40 -10.82 10.73 -8.12
C ALA A 40 -11.22 10.29 -9.53
N ALA A 41 -12.18 9.37 -9.64
CA ALA A 41 -12.69 8.92 -10.92
C ALA A 41 -13.37 10.05 -11.71
N SER A 42 -14.15 10.92 -11.04
CA SER A 42 -14.78 12.09 -11.68
C SER A 42 -13.78 13.07 -12.29
N LYS A 43 -12.54 13.10 -11.76
CA LYS A 43 -11.41 13.91 -12.24
C LYS A 43 -10.55 13.18 -13.29
N GLY A 44 -10.90 11.93 -13.62
CA GLY A 44 -10.25 11.09 -14.62
C GLY A 44 -8.87 10.58 -14.18
N TYR A 45 -8.72 10.21 -12.91
CA TYR A 45 -7.54 9.47 -12.44
C TYR A 45 -7.74 7.96 -12.63
N ASP A 46 -6.65 7.26 -12.93
CA ASP A 46 -6.64 5.83 -13.26
C ASP A 46 -6.39 4.95 -12.01
N LEU A 47 -5.67 5.49 -11.02
CA LEU A 47 -5.38 4.83 -9.75
C LEU A 47 -5.42 5.84 -8.59
N ILE A 48 -6.09 5.44 -7.52
CA ILE A 48 -6.13 6.17 -6.24
C ILE A 48 -5.50 5.33 -5.14
N ALA A 49 -4.77 5.95 -4.23
CA ALA A 49 -4.16 5.25 -3.11
C ALA A 49 -4.38 5.95 -1.76
N PHE A 50 -4.56 5.12 -0.71
CA PHE A 50 -4.93 5.55 0.64
C PHE A 50 -3.80 5.40 1.67
N PRO A 51 -3.78 6.25 2.72
CA PRO A 51 -2.77 6.23 3.78
C PRO A 51 -2.66 4.89 4.52
N GLU A 52 -1.54 4.69 5.22
CA GLU A 52 -1.35 3.51 6.09
C GLU A 52 -2.47 3.41 7.13
N LEU A 53 -3.00 2.19 7.32
CA LEU A 53 -4.09 1.91 8.25
C LEU A 53 -5.28 2.89 8.11
N TRP A 54 -5.63 3.25 6.87
CA TRP A 54 -6.77 4.12 6.55
C TRP A 54 -8.07 3.64 7.23
N ILE A 55 -8.29 2.33 7.24
CA ILE A 55 -9.45 1.70 7.90
C ILE A 55 -8.98 0.85 9.10
N PRO A 56 -9.49 1.08 10.33
CA PRO A 56 -10.39 2.15 10.78
C PRO A 56 -9.60 3.31 11.42
N MET A 57 -8.60 3.84 10.71
CA MET A 57 -7.56 4.76 11.19
C MET A 57 -6.42 4.10 11.98
N TYR A 58 -5.23 4.72 11.90
CA TYR A 58 -4.03 4.29 12.62
C TYR A 58 -4.25 4.33 14.14
N PRO A 59 -3.82 3.29 14.88
CA PRO A 59 -4.11 3.16 16.29
C PRO A 59 -3.16 3.97 17.17
N GLY A 60 -3.23 5.30 17.09
CA GLY A 60 -2.27 6.20 17.76
C GLY A 60 -2.11 5.99 19.27
N TRP A 61 -3.12 5.45 19.96
CA TRP A 61 -3.06 5.18 21.40
C TRP A 61 -2.00 4.15 21.79
N ILE A 62 -1.57 3.25 20.89
CA ILE A 62 -0.59 2.20 21.25
C ILE A 62 0.74 2.78 21.72
N TRP A 63 1.06 4.01 21.29
CA TRP A 63 2.29 4.71 21.66
C TRP A 63 2.25 5.29 23.08
N GLN A 64 1.05 5.51 23.63
CA GLN A 64 0.85 6.02 24.98
C GLN A 64 0.38 4.93 25.95
N ARG A 65 -0.42 3.99 25.45
CA ARG A 65 -1.11 2.94 26.20
C ARG A 65 -0.96 1.60 25.46
N PRO A 66 0.25 1.03 25.41
CA PRO A 66 0.54 -0.18 24.62
C PRO A 66 -0.20 -1.43 25.11
N ILE A 67 -0.74 -1.42 26.33
CA ILE A 67 -1.52 -2.52 26.93
C ILE A 67 -2.88 -1.95 27.35
N ASN A 68 -3.86 -2.04 26.45
CA ASN A 68 -5.24 -1.63 26.69
C ASN A 68 -6.18 -2.62 26.00
N PHE A 69 -6.65 -3.62 26.74
CA PHE A 69 -7.39 -4.75 26.16
C PHE A 69 -8.75 -4.33 25.62
N GLU A 70 -9.42 -3.37 26.26
CA GLU A 70 -10.72 -2.86 25.84
C GLU A 70 -10.60 -2.19 24.46
N MET A 71 -9.64 -1.27 24.30
CA MET A 71 -9.43 -0.59 23.02
C MET A 71 -8.97 -1.54 21.93
N VAL A 72 -8.15 -2.55 22.26
CA VAL A 72 -7.70 -3.54 21.27
C VAL A 72 -8.87 -4.40 20.80
N THR A 73 -9.77 -4.79 21.71
CA THR A 73 -10.97 -5.56 21.36
C THR A 73 -11.87 -4.75 20.45
N GLU A 74 -12.17 -3.51 20.83
CA GLU A 74 -13.02 -2.63 20.02
C GLU A 74 -12.36 -2.35 18.65
N TYR A 75 -11.06 -2.07 18.61
CA TYR A 75 -10.35 -1.84 17.35
C TYR A 75 -10.36 -3.07 16.44
N MET A 76 -10.26 -4.26 17.02
CA MET A 76 -10.33 -5.51 16.29
C MET A 76 -11.71 -5.72 15.66
N GLU A 77 -12.79 -5.40 16.39
CA GLU A 77 -14.16 -5.47 15.87
C GLU A 77 -14.41 -4.46 14.73
N LYS A 78 -13.71 -3.32 14.73
CA LYS A 78 -13.80 -2.29 13.69
C LYS A 78 -12.77 -2.45 12.56
N SER A 79 -11.85 -3.40 12.70
CA SER A 79 -10.84 -3.67 11.67
C SER A 79 -11.45 -4.43 10.50
N LEU A 80 -11.10 -4.01 9.28
CA LEU A 80 -11.69 -4.53 8.06
C LEU A 80 -11.27 -5.98 7.83
N ARG A 81 -12.23 -6.86 7.54
CA ARG A 81 -11.93 -8.18 7.00
C ARG A 81 -11.91 -8.12 5.49
N ARG A 82 -10.96 -8.82 4.89
CA ARG A 82 -10.78 -8.85 3.43
C ARG A 82 -11.99 -9.44 2.70
N ASP A 83 -12.63 -10.46 3.27
CA ASP A 83 -13.69 -11.21 2.59
C ASP A 83 -15.11 -10.78 3.02
N ASP A 84 -15.22 -9.71 3.82
CA ASP A 84 -16.49 -9.21 4.36
C ASP A 84 -17.21 -8.24 3.38
N PRO A 85 -18.52 -8.01 3.56
CA PRO A 85 -19.32 -7.10 2.71
C PRO A 85 -18.76 -5.68 2.58
N GLU A 86 -18.08 -5.17 3.59
CA GLU A 86 -17.46 -3.84 3.61
C GLU A 86 -16.34 -3.73 2.57
N MET A 87 -15.47 -4.74 2.45
CA MET A 87 -14.43 -4.77 1.41
C MET A 87 -15.08 -4.91 0.02
N ASN A 88 -16.11 -5.75 -0.10
CA ASN A 88 -16.85 -5.92 -1.35
C ASN A 88 -17.50 -4.61 -1.82
N THR A 89 -17.95 -3.76 -0.89
CA THR A 89 -18.51 -2.44 -1.21
C THR A 89 -17.45 -1.54 -1.85
N ILE A 90 -16.24 -1.52 -1.30
CA ILE A 90 -15.10 -0.76 -1.87
C ILE A 90 -14.73 -1.31 -3.25
N CYS A 91 -14.68 -2.64 -3.39
CA CYS A 91 -14.42 -3.31 -4.66
C CYS A 91 -15.47 -2.95 -5.74
N GLN A 92 -16.75 -2.95 -5.37
CA GLN A 92 -17.83 -2.54 -6.27
C GLN A 92 -17.75 -1.06 -6.63
N CYS A 93 -17.36 -0.19 -5.68
CA CYS A 93 -17.14 1.23 -5.95
C CYS A 93 -16.00 1.45 -6.95
N ALA A 94 -14.89 0.72 -6.81
CA ALA A 94 -13.78 0.74 -7.77
C ALA A 94 -14.24 0.29 -9.17
N ALA A 95 -14.97 -0.83 -9.25
CA ALA A 95 -15.51 -1.36 -10.49
C ALA A 95 -16.47 -0.41 -11.20
N PHE A 96 -17.41 0.17 -10.43
CA PHE A 96 -18.42 1.10 -10.95
C PHE A 96 -17.78 2.37 -11.54
N ASN A 97 -16.72 2.86 -10.91
CA ASN A 97 -16.01 4.06 -11.31
C ASN A 97 -14.86 3.78 -12.31
N ASN A 98 -14.60 2.51 -12.64
CA ASN A 98 -13.52 2.06 -13.52
C ASN A 98 -12.15 2.66 -13.14
N ILE A 99 -11.81 2.57 -11.85
CA ILE A 99 -10.57 3.10 -11.26
C ILE A 99 -9.92 2.02 -10.41
N SER A 100 -8.59 1.90 -10.48
CA SER A 100 -7.86 1.00 -9.60
C SER A 100 -7.64 1.65 -8.22
N VAL A 101 -7.54 0.84 -7.17
CA VAL A 101 -7.43 1.32 -5.78
C VAL A 101 -6.31 0.60 -5.04
N VAL A 102 -5.40 1.35 -4.41
CA VAL A 102 -4.49 0.81 -3.39
C VAL A 102 -5.00 1.19 -2.01
N LEU A 103 -5.52 0.20 -1.29
CA LEU A 103 -6.11 0.37 0.02
C LEU A 103 -5.20 -0.23 1.09
N SER A 104 -4.82 0.58 2.08
CA SER A 104 -4.11 0.10 3.27
C SER A 104 -5.03 0.12 4.48
N TYR A 105 -5.06 -0.95 5.28
CA TYR A 105 -6.04 -1.13 6.35
C TYR A 105 -5.52 -2.07 7.44
N SER A 106 -6.12 -1.97 8.63
CA SER A 106 -6.01 -2.97 9.68
C SER A 106 -6.86 -4.17 9.28
N GLU A 107 -6.20 -5.27 8.90
CA GLU A 107 -6.87 -6.51 8.54
C GLU A 107 -7.20 -7.31 9.79
N ASN A 108 -8.48 -7.60 10.01
CA ASN A 108 -8.90 -8.64 10.95
C ASN A 108 -8.99 -9.99 10.23
N TYR A 109 -8.05 -10.88 10.52
CA TYR A 109 -8.06 -12.26 10.04
C TYR A 109 -8.19 -13.20 11.23
N ASN A 110 -9.39 -13.78 11.41
CA ASN A 110 -9.71 -14.69 12.51
C ASN A 110 -9.28 -14.13 13.89
N HIS A 111 -9.63 -12.87 14.18
CA HIS A 111 -9.31 -12.21 15.44
C HIS A 111 -7.80 -11.98 15.68
N SER A 112 -7.01 -12.01 14.61
CA SER A 112 -5.63 -11.51 14.60
C SER A 112 -5.55 -10.30 13.69
N LEU A 113 -4.79 -9.29 14.11
CA LEU A 113 -4.64 -8.05 13.34
C LEU A 113 -3.36 -8.04 12.53
N TYR A 114 -3.42 -7.52 11.31
CA TYR A 114 -2.27 -7.32 10.44
C TYR A 114 -2.33 -5.95 9.77
N LEU A 115 -1.19 -5.27 9.67
CA LEU A 115 -1.09 -4.10 8.79
C LEU A 115 -1.06 -4.60 7.36
N SER A 116 -2.12 -4.32 6.60
CA SER A 116 -2.33 -4.92 5.29
C SER A 116 -2.54 -3.88 4.22
N GLN A 117 -2.21 -4.27 2.99
CA GLN A 117 -2.48 -3.48 1.81
C GLN A 117 -3.00 -4.38 0.70
N SER A 118 -4.02 -3.91 0.00
CA SER A 118 -4.60 -4.58 -1.16
C SER A 118 -4.61 -3.67 -2.38
N ILE A 119 -4.38 -4.25 -3.56
CA ILE A 119 -4.62 -3.59 -4.85
C ILE A 119 -5.89 -4.19 -5.43
N ILE A 120 -6.86 -3.33 -5.69
CA ILE A 120 -8.13 -3.62 -6.33
C ILE A 120 -8.03 -3.09 -7.76
N ASP A 121 -8.28 -3.95 -8.76
CA ASP A 121 -8.28 -3.54 -10.16
C ASP A 121 -9.52 -2.72 -10.52
N HIS A 122 -9.54 -2.17 -11.73
CA HIS A 122 -10.66 -1.39 -12.26
C HIS A 122 -11.94 -2.23 -12.47
N ASN A 123 -11.90 -3.56 -12.34
CA ASN A 123 -13.07 -4.45 -12.37
C ASN A 123 -13.58 -4.80 -10.97
N GLY A 124 -12.91 -4.31 -9.91
CA GLY A 124 -13.23 -4.62 -8.52
C GLY A 124 -12.64 -5.94 -8.03
N GLU A 125 -11.67 -6.53 -8.71
CA GLU A 125 -10.98 -7.73 -8.24
C GLU A 125 -9.75 -7.36 -7.39
N ILE A 126 -9.59 -7.99 -6.23
CA ILE A 126 -8.37 -7.87 -5.43
C ILE A 126 -7.26 -8.68 -6.11
N LYS A 127 -6.30 -7.99 -6.74
CA LYS A 127 -5.16 -8.63 -7.44
C LYS A 127 -4.02 -8.95 -6.50
N MET A 128 -3.80 -8.07 -5.53
CA MET A 128 -2.69 -8.17 -4.58
C MET A 128 -3.22 -7.98 -3.18
N HIS A 129 -2.69 -8.77 -2.25
CA HIS A 129 -2.85 -8.59 -0.81
C HIS A 129 -1.51 -8.89 -0.14
N ARG A 130 -1.01 -7.94 0.66
CA ARG A 130 0.24 -8.07 1.41
C ARG A 130 0.06 -7.64 2.85
N ARG A 131 0.83 -8.27 3.74
CA ARG A 131 0.95 -7.90 5.16
C ARG A 131 2.35 -7.35 5.43
N LYS A 132 2.45 -6.32 6.26
CA LYS A 132 3.73 -5.74 6.70
C LYS A 132 4.59 -6.82 7.35
N ILE A 133 5.79 -7.05 6.82
CA ILE A 133 6.65 -8.17 7.25
C ILE A 133 7.03 -8.07 8.73
N LYS A 134 7.31 -6.85 9.19
CA LYS A 134 7.59 -6.57 10.61
C LYS A 134 6.89 -5.29 11.05
N PRO A 135 5.88 -5.40 11.93
CA PRO A 135 5.34 -4.24 12.64
C PRO A 135 6.44 -3.57 13.46
N THR A 136 6.40 -2.24 13.51
CA THR A 136 7.44 -1.42 14.14
C THR A 136 7.10 -1.15 15.60
N HIS A 137 8.04 -1.45 16.50
CA HIS A 137 7.98 -1.07 17.91
C HIS A 137 6.63 -1.37 18.60
N ALA A 138 5.83 -0.36 18.93
CA ALA A 138 4.55 -0.49 19.63
C ALA A 138 3.48 -1.20 18.79
N GLU A 139 3.59 -1.17 17.46
CA GLU A 139 2.68 -1.91 16.57
C GLU A 139 2.68 -3.42 16.89
N ARG A 140 3.80 -3.95 17.39
CA ARG A 140 3.97 -5.36 17.76
C ARG A 140 3.11 -5.78 18.97
N THR A 141 2.48 -4.85 19.67
CA THR A 141 1.56 -5.20 20.76
C THR A 141 0.19 -5.65 20.27
N ILE A 142 -0.17 -5.31 19.02
CA ILE A 142 -1.49 -5.63 18.46
C ILE A 142 -1.43 -6.28 17.07
N PHE A 143 -0.39 -6.04 16.29
CA PHE A 143 -0.27 -6.56 14.93
C PHE A 143 0.71 -7.73 14.81
N GLY A 144 0.33 -8.70 13.97
CA GLY A 144 1.16 -9.84 13.58
C GLY A 144 2.10 -9.54 12.42
N ASP A 145 3.07 -10.44 12.24
CA ASP A 145 4.04 -10.39 11.14
C ASP A 145 3.44 -10.88 9.82
N GLY A 146 3.81 -10.24 8.71
CA GLY A 146 3.63 -10.77 7.36
C GLY A 146 4.59 -11.92 7.03
N SER A 147 4.33 -12.63 5.94
CA SER A 147 5.15 -13.74 5.45
C SER A 147 5.84 -13.42 4.13
N GLY A 148 6.79 -14.26 3.69
CA GLY A 148 7.52 -14.06 2.44
C GLY A 148 6.63 -13.95 1.19
N ALA A 149 5.40 -14.50 1.23
CA ALA A 149 4.43 -14.34 0.14
C ALA A 149 4.07 -12.87 -0.12
N SER A 150 4.11 -12.03 0.92
CA SER A 150 3.87 -10.58 0.82
C SER A 150 5.01 -9.79 0.16
N LEU A 151 6.15 -10.42 -0.12
CA LEU A 151 7.29 -9.81 -0.81
C LEU A 151 7.36 -10.15 -2.30
N MET A 152 6.60 -11.16 -2.75
CA MET A 152 6.74 -11.76 -4.09
C MET A 152 5.50 -11.57 -4.96
N ASN A 153 4.62 -10.62 -4.60
CA ASN A 153 3.28 -10.49 -5.18
C ASN A 153 3.09 -9.21 -6.00
N VAL A 154 4.09 -8.87 -6.84
CA VAL A 154 3.93 -7.82 -7.87
C VAL A 154 2.82 -8.25 -8.84
N VAL A 155 1.93 -7.32 -9.18
CA VAL A 155 0.80 -7.56 -10.06
C VAL A 155 0.84 -6.61 -11.24
N ASP A 156 0.45 -7.14 -12.40
CA ASP A 156 0.19 -6.34 -13.58
C ASP A 156 -1.25 -5.84 -13.52
N GLU A 157 -1.43 -4.56 -13.76
CA GLU A 157 -2.74 -3.91 -13.84
C GLU A 157 -2.85 -3.20 -15.19
N PRO A 158 -3.56 -3.76 -16.20
CA PRO A 158 -3.46 -3.33 -17.59
C PRO A 158 -3.70 -1.83 -17.84
N MET A 159 -4.54 -1.18 -17.01
CA MET A 159 -4.83 0.26 -17.10
C MET A 159 -3.81 1.14 -16.40
N VAL A 160 -2.95 0.57 -15.54
CA VAL A 160 -2.10 1.31 -14.60
C VAL A 160 -0.62 1.01 -14.79
N GLY A 161 -0.21 -0.22 -15.05
CA GLY A 161 1.22 -0.54 -15.19
C GLY A 161 1.51 -2.03 -15.15
N LYS A 162 2.76 -2.40 -15.46
CA LYS A 162 3.24 -3.79 -15.38
C LYS A 162 4.56 -3.88 -14.61
N GLY A 163 4.74 -4.98 -13.88
CA GLY A 163 5.86 -5.14 -12.97
C GLY A 163 5.94 -4.03 -11.93
N GLU A 164 7.16 -3.70 -11.49
CA GLU A 164 7.40 -2.61 -10.51
C GLU A 164 7.68 -1.28 -11.23
N GLN A 165 6.76 -0.83 -12.08
CA GLN A 165 6.80 0.52 -12.68
C GLN A 165 6.27 1.60 -11.72
N ILE A 166 5.41 1.19 -10.79
CA ILE A 166 4.84 2.00 -9.73
C ILE A 166 5.03 1.26 -8.41
N HIS A 167 5.59 1.94 -7.42
CA HIS A 167 5.71 1.47 -6.05
C HIS A 167 4.85 2.33 -5.14
N VAL A 168 4.02 1.71 -4.30
CA VAL A 168 3.23 2.42 -3.28
C VAL A 168 3.79 2.13 -1.91
N ALA A 169 4.28 3.18 -1.25
CA ALA A 169 4.79 3.17 0.10
C ALA A 169 3.83 3.94 1.02
N SER A 170 3.50 3.34 2.16
CA SER A 170 2.69 3.97 3.19
C SER A 170 3.44 3.93 4.51
N PHE A 171 3.90 5.10 4.96
CA PHE A 171 4.58 5.26 6.24
C PHE A 171 3.92 6.42 6.99
N PRO A 172 3.56 6.26 8.26
CA PRO A 172 3.02 7.37 9.05
C PRO A 172 4.21 8.23 9.46
N PRO A 173 4.21 9.55 9.23
CA PRO A 173 5.19 10.39 9.88
C PRO A 173 4.89 10.46 11.38
N GLN A 174 5.93 10.35 12.20
CA GLN A 174 5.87 10.59 13.63
C GLN A 174 6.97 11.57 14.01
N SER A 175 6.64 12.57 14.81
CA SER A 175 7.58 13.62 15.24
C SER A 175 8.68 13.12 16.19
N ALA A 176 8.54 11.91 16.76
CA ALA A 176 9.40 11.41 17.82
C ALA A 176 10.70 10.73 17.33
N LEU A 177 10.73 10.24 16.09
CA LEU A 177 11.87 9.52 15.53
C LEU A 177 12.30 10.19 14.24
N TRP A 178 13.59 10.53 14.11
CA TRP A 178 14.11 11.18 12.90
C TRP A 178 13.78 10.39 11.63
N SER A 179 13.82 9.06 11.69
CA SER A 179 13.45 8.19 10.57
C SER A 179 11.99 8.28 10.12
N GLN A 180 11.14 8.97 10.89
CA GLN A 180 9.71 9.16 10.65
C GLN A 180 9.36 10.65 10.52
N CYS A 181 10.34 11.56 10.46
CA CYS A 181 10.06 12.95 10.12
C CYS A 181 9.76 13.08 8.61
N ARG A 182 9.05 14.15 8.24
CA ARG A 182 8.71 14.45 6.83
C ARG A 182 9.94 14.41 5.92
N GLU A 183 11.02 15.07 6.33
CA GLU A 183 12.26 15.12 5.54
C GLU A 183 12.87 13.73 5.34
N CYS A 184 12.91 12.90 6.38
CA CYS A 184 13.45 11.54 6.25
C CYS A 184 12.53 10.64 5.41
N ALA A 185 11.22 10.72 5.61
CA ALA A 185 10.24 9.98 4.81
C ALA A 185 10.36 10.33 3.33
N HIS A 186 10.53 11.62 2.99
CA HIS A 186 10.80 12.08 1.63
C HIS A 186 12.15 11.55 1.12
N ASN A 187 13.23 11.66 1.89
CA ASN A 187 14.55 11.19 1.48
C ASN A 187 14.60 9.67 1.23
N LEU A 188 13.97 8.86 2.09
CA LEU A 188 13.87 7.41 1.92
C LEU A 188 13.07 7.06 0.67
N SER A 189 11.96 7.77 0.45
CA SER A 189 11.08 7.60 -0.70
C SER A 189 11.78 8.01 -2.01
N THR A 190 12.51 9.13 -2.00
CA THR A 190 13.33 9.58 -3.12
C THR A 190 14.45 8.60 -3.43
N THR A 191 15.13 8.09 -2.41
CA THR A 191 16.19 7.08 -2.59
C THR A 191 15.63 5.83 -3.24
N HIS A 192 14.48 5.33 -2.75
CA HIS A 192 13.83 4.16 -3.34
C HIS A 192 13.41 4.40 -4.80
N ALA A 193 12.84 5.57 -5.13
CA ALA A 193 12.46 5.88 -6.51
C ALA A 193 13.66 5.85 -7.46
N ILE A 194 14.80 6.42 -7.02
CA ILE A 194 16.06 6.44 -7.78
C ILE A 194 16.64 5.04 -7.94
N GLU A 195 16.79 4.29 -6.85
CA GLU A 195 17.41 2.96 -6.87
C GLU A 195 16.53 1.90 -7.55
N GLY A 196 15.22 1.98 -7.33
CA GLY A 196 14.20 1.13 -7.95
C GLY A 196 13.92 1.46 -9.41
N ASN A 197 14.30 2.67 -9.87
CA ASN A 197 13.91 3.24 -11.15
C ASN A 197 12.39 3.12 -11.40
N THR A 198 11.60 3.46 -10.40
CA THR A 198 10.13 3.36 -10.40
C THR A 198 9.52 4.69 -10.02
N PHE A 199 8.27 4.95 -10.44
CA PHE A 199 7.49 5.99 -9.79
C PHE A 199 7.17 5.53 -8.37
N LEU A 200 7.33 6.41 -7.38
CA LEU A 200 6.99 6.10 -6.01
C LEU A 200 5.85 6.99 -5.52
N TYR A 201 4.90 6.31 -4.89
CA TYR A 201 3.74 6.88 -4.24
C TYR A 201 3.96 6.86 -2.73
N HIS A 202 4.21 8.02 -2.13
CA HIS A 202 4.30 8.13 -0.69
C HIS A 202 2.98 8.62 -0.14
N ILE A 203 2.34 7.80 0.68
CA ILE A 203 1.04 8.14 1.28
C ILE A 203 1.20 8.11 2.80
N GLY A 204 1.07 9.28 3.42
CA GLY A 204 1.15 9.46 4.86
C GLY A 204 0.23 10.59 5.33
N GLY A 205 -0.02 10.66 6.64
CA GLY A 205 -0.75 11.77 7.27
C GLY A 205 0.16 12.99 7.51
N GLY A 206 -0.38 14.09 8.04
CA GLY A 206 0.43 15.21 8.53
C GLY A 206 1.29 15.92 7.47
N GLY A 207 0.77 16.13 6.25
CA GLY A 207 1.42 16.99 5.26
C GLY A 207 2.63 16.38 4.54
N CYS A 208 2.74 15.05 4.47
CA CYS A 208 3.90 14.37 3.88
C CYS A 208 3.61 13.52 2.63
N ALA A 209 2.34 13.32 2.26
CA ALA A 209 2.01 12.58 1.06
C ALA A 209 2.66 13.25 -0.17
N CYS A 210 3.19 12.46 -1.10
CA CYS A 210 3.81 12.97 -2.31
C CYS A 210 3.97 11.91 -3.39
N ILE A 211 4.22 12.36 -4.62
CA ILE A 211 4.51 11.52 -5.78
C ILE A 211 5.93 11.84 -6.25
N ILE A 212 6.75 10.82 -6.45
CA ILE A 212 8.16 10.97 -6.80
C ILE A 212 8.45 10.22 -8.11
N ALA A 213 9.13 10.91 -9.04
CA ALA A 213 9.56 10.35 -10.31
C ALA A 213 10.80 9.43 -10.16
N PRO A 214 11.07 8.55 -11.14
CA PRO A 214 12.23 7.64 -11.11
C PRO A 214 13.60 8.33 -11.03
N ASP A 215 13.68 9.62 -11.38
CA ASP A 215 14.91 10.42 -11.28
C ASP A 215 15.04 11.15 -9.92
N GLY A 216 14.09 10.91 -9.00
CA GLY A 216 14.05 11.49 -7.66
C GLY A 216 13.33 12.83 -7.55
N ARG A 217 12.84 13.42 -8.65
CA ARG A 217 12.06 14.66 -8.58
C ARG A 217 10.71 14.41 -7.92
N LYS A 218 10.33 15.28 -6.98
CA LYS A 218 8.97 15.33 -6.46
C LYS A 218 8.06 15.98 -7.50
N LEU A 219 6.94 15.32 -7.82
CA LEU A 219 5.97 15.75 -8.85
C LEU A 219 4.79 16.52 -8.28
N THR A 220 4.62 16.53 -6.96
CA THR A 220 3.50 17.17 -6.26
C THR A 220 3.99 18.25 -5.31
N GLU A 221 3.16 19.27 -5.11
CA GLU A 221 3.30 20.19 -3.99
C GLU A 221 2.73 19.55 -2.72
N ASP A 222 3.34 19.84 -1.58
CA ASP A 222 2.89 19.28 -0.32
C ASP A 222 1.69 20.06 0.21
N LEU A 223 0.68 19.34 0.69
CA LEU A 223 -0.42 19.94 1.44
C LEU A 223 0.02 20.29 2.86
N GLY A 224 -0.68 21.22 3.50
CA GLY A 224 -0.49 21.53 4.91
C GLY A 224 -0.73 20.33 5.83
N GLU A 225 -0.21 20.37 7.05
CA GLU A 225 -0.35 19.25 8.01
C GLU A 225 -1.80 19.00 8.42
N GLU A 226 -2.62 20.04 8.42
CA GLU A 226 -4.05 20.03 8.75
C GLU A 226 -4.96 20.04 7.50
N GLU A 227 -4.38 19.96 6.31
CA GLU A 227 -5.11 20.04 5.04
C GLU A 227 -5.42 18.63 4.52
N GLU A 228 -6.69 18.39 4.18
CA GLU A 228 -7.12 17.18 3.46
C GLU A 228 -7.22 17.46 1.95
N GLY A 229 -6.82 16.50 1.13
CA GLY A 229 -6.95 16.62 -0.32
C GLY A 229 -6.32 15.47 -1.10
N LEU A 230 -6.45 15.58 -2.42
CA LEU A 230 -5.80 14.69 -3.38
C LEU A 230 -4.53 15.33 -3.92
N LEU A 231 -3.40 14.65 -3.75
CA LEU A 231 -2.16 14.98 -4.46
C LEU A 231 -2.10 14.20 -5.76
N VAL A 232 -1.86 14.88 -6.87
CA VAL A 232 -2.11 14.33 -8.21
C VAL A 232 -0.94 14.55 -9.14
N ALA A 233 -0.66 13.56 -10.00
CA ALA A 233 0.37 13.67 -11.02
C ALA A 233 0.07 12.76 -12.22
N ASP A 234 0.57 13.15 -13.39
CA ASP A 234 0.56 12.34 -14.60
C ASP A 234 1.94 11.68 -14.75
N LEU A 235 1.98 10.35 -14.88
CA LEU A 235 3.20 9.55 -14.89
C LEU A 235 3.51 9.07 -16.31
N ASP A 236 4.59 9.56 -16.93
CA ASP A 236 5.08 9.06 -18.23
C ASP A 236 6.07 7.90 -18.04
N PHE A 237 5.69 6.69 -18.43
CA PHE A 237 6.54 5.50 -18.27
C PHE A 237 7.80 5.50 -19.13
N ASN A 238 7.90 6.38 -20.13
CA ASN A 238 9.17 6.55 -20.86
C ASN A 238 10.27 7.15 -19.97
N GLU A 239 9.93 7.84 -18.88
CA GLU A 239 10.91 8.36 -17.91
C GLU A 239 11.68 7.21 -17.24
N ILE A 240 11.03 6.08 -16.95
CA ILE A 240 11.70 4.88 -16.40
C ILE A 240 12.79 4.39 -17.35
N LEU A 241 12.48 4.32 -18.66
CA LEU A 241 13.44 3.87 -19.68
C LEU A 241 14.63 4.83 -19.79
N LYS A 242 14.39 6.14 -19.71
CA LYS A 242 15.45 7.17 -19.72
C LYS A 242 16.40 7.03 -18.53
N VAL A 243 15.86 6.83 -17.32
CA VAL A 243 16.68 6.67 -16.11
C VAL A 243 17.46 5.36 -16.14
N LYS A 244 16.83 4.24 -16.51
CA LYS A 244 17.52 2.94 -16.64
C LYS A 244 18.64 2.95 -17.69
N ALA A 245 18.51 3.75 -18.74
CA ALA A 245 19.59 3.92 -19.72
C ALA A 245 20.85 4.56 -19.12
N MET A 246 20.72 5.33 -18.05
CA MET A 246 21.84 5.99 -17.35
C MET A 246 22.30 5.21 -16.11
N LEU A 247 21.36 4.82 -15.24
CA LEU A 247 21.59 4.14 -13.97
C LEU A 247 20.56 3.02 -13.78
N ASP A 248 20.90 1.81 -14.20
CA ASP A 248 20.12 0.61 -13.94
C ASP A 248 20.86 -0.27 -12.94
N VAL A 249 20.50 -0.07 -11.67
CA VAL A 249 21.08 -0.72 -10.49
C VAL A 249 20.85 -2.23 -10.52
N HIS A 250 19.70 -2.65 -11.06
CA HIS A 250 19.28 -4.05 -11.11
C HIS A 250 19.87 -4.79 -12.32
N GLY A 251 20.12 -4.10 -13.43
CA GLY A 251 20.71 -4.66 -14.64
C GLY A 251 22.21 -4.40 -14.72
N HIS A 252 22.64 -3.46 -15.56
CA HIS A 252 24.05 -3.39 -15.99
C HIS A 252 25.04 -2.91 -14.90
N TYR A 253 24.58 -2.30 -13.82
CA TYR A 253 25.42 -2.03 -12.64
C TYR A 253 25.52 -3.23 -11.69
N SER A 254 24.60 -4.20 -11.81
CA SER A 254 24.64 -5.39 -10.96
C SER A 254 25.86 -6.26 -11.26
N ARG A 255 26.53 -6.73 -10.21
CA ARG A 255 27.68 -7.64 -10.30
C ARG A 255 27.27 -9.03 -9.81
N LEU A 256 26.43 -9.68 -10.60
CA LEU A 256 25.91 -11.03 -10.31
C LEU A 256 27.02 -12.09 -10.24
N ASP A 257 28.19 -11.79 -10.80
CA ASP A 257 29.41 -12.60 -10.68
C ASP A 257 30.09 -12.48 -9.29
N LEU A 258 29.78 -11.44 -8.52
CA LEU A 258 30.34 -11.19 -7.19
C LEU A 258 29.32 -11.43 -6.06
N LEU A 259 28.10 -10.92 -6.24
CA LEU A 259 27.06 -10.92 -5.22
C LEU A 259 25.75 -11.46 -5.78
N TRP A 260 25.07 -12.28 -4.99
CA TRP A 260 23.73 -12.77 -5.27
C TRP A 260 22.90 -12.78 -3.98
N LEU A 261 21.59 -12.59 -4.11
CA LEU A 261 20.64 -12.61 -2.99
C LEU A 261 19.84 -13.92 -3.03
N GLY A 262 19.90 -14.69 -1.95
CA GLY A 262 19.07 -15.88 -1.74
C GLY A 262 17.89 -15.59 -0.82
N ILE A 263 16.69 -15.93 -1.26
CA ILE A 263 15.45 -15.71 -0.48
C ILE A 263 14.82 -17.06 -0.13
N ASP A 264 14.55 -17.30 1.16
CA ASP A 264 13.70 -18.41 1.60
C ASP A 264 12.23 -17.97 1.55
N SER A 265 11.56 -18.26 0.44
CA SER A 265 10.15 -17.89 0.21
C SER A 265 9.14 -18.79 0.93
N ARG A 266 9.58 -19.82 1.66
CA ARG A 266 8.68 -20.77 2.31
C ARG A 266 7.96 -20.11 3.49
N GLU A 267 6.63 -20.20 3.48
CA GLU A 267 5.83 -19.82 4.62
C GLU A 267 6.14 -20.71 5.84
N LYS A 268 6.47 -20.07 6.97
CA LYS A 268 6.74 -20.77 8.23
C LYS A 268 5.43 -20.92 8.98
N ARG A 269 4.81 -22.10 8.88
CA ARG A 269 3.59 -22.43 9.62
C ARG A 269 3.85 -22.45 11.13
N GLN A 270 2.92 -21.88 11.90
CA GLN A 270 2.96 -21.89 13.37
C GLN A 270 2.82 -23.30 13.93
N VAL A 271 2.01 -24.14 13.27
CA VAL A 271 1.84 -25.57 13.60
C VAL A 271 2.39 -26.39 12.44
N ARG A 272 3.29 -27.32 12.75
CA ARG A 272 3.73 -28.35 11.80
C ARG A 272 2.89 -29.59 12.06
N PRO A 273 2.10 -30.08 11.09
CA PRO A 273 1.46 -31.37 11.27
C PRO A 273 2.55 -32.42 11.46
N GLU A 274 2.45 -33.20 12.53
CA GLU A 274 3.24 -34.43 12.62
C GLU A 274 2.82 -35.34 11.45
N VAL A 275 3.79 -36.04 10.86
CA VAL A 275 3.56 -36.88 9.68
C VAL A 275 2.56 -37.98 10.07
N GLY A 276 1.28 -37.78 9.78
CA GLY A 276 0.22 -38.74 10.09
C GLY A 276 -1.16 -38.15 10.43
N GLU A 277 -1.24 -36.91 10.91
CA GLU A 277 -2.54 -36.32 11.30
C GLU A 277 -3.10 -35.40 10.21
N LYS A 278 -4.20 -35.84 9.60
CA LYS A 278 -5.08 -34.95 8.82
C LYS A 278 -5.76 -34.02 9.81
N LEU A 279 -5.41 -32.74 9.79
CA LEU A 279 -6.20 -31.70 10.42
C LEU A 279 -7.60 -31.70 9.78
N THR A 280 -8.61 -32.06 10.56
CA THR A 280 -10.01 -31.87 10.19
C THR A 280 -10.29 -30.37 10.19
N GLU A 281 -10.71 -29.84 9.04
CA GLU A 281 -11.13 -28.45 8.87
C GLU A 281 -12.26 -28.12 9.86
N ALA A 282 -12.17 -26.97 10.51
CA ALA A 282 -13.20 -26.36 11.37
C ALA A 282 -13.46 -24.93 10.89
#